data_AF-A0AA86Q1Y4-F1
#
_entry.id   AF-A0AA86Q1Y4-F1
#
_cell.length_a   1.000
_cell.length_b   1.000
_cell.length_c   1.000
_cell.angle_alpha   90.00
_cell.angle_beta   90.00
_cell.angle_gamma   90.00
#
_symmetry.space_group_name_H-M   'P 1'
#
loop_
_entity.id
_entity.type
_entity.pdbx_description
1 polymer ?
#
loop_
_entity_poly.entity_id
_entity_poly.type
_entity_poly.pdbx_seq_one_letter_code
_entity_poly.pdbx_strand_id
1 'polypeptide(L)'
;MQKQMAEQEELTNYESFDEEQSESDIQSDYEFQIKTIAGFPRYTINTAGEIFDTKKNKQIKQSINNKGYMQLRLVDQNNKRFTKCVHRLLAETFIPNPFGLAVVNHKNRIRTDNRLENLEFTTQSDNCRNCEDDGDYFDDLPDEENCCEFQFYNKSAFGHYFINTKTLEIFYDTAFQFRKLRVTIIQNNYLYYNLINTDFKQIKVSINKLKNGLYN
;
A
#
# COMPACT_ATOMS: atom_id res chain seq x y z
N MET A 1 -14.03 18.99 -55.44
CA MET A 1 -14.34 18.36 -54.15
C MET A 1 -13.89 16.90 -54.26
N GLN A 2 -12.92 16.52 -53.44
CA GLN A 2 -12.28 15.20 -53.34
C GLN A 2 -13.33 14.06 -53.30
N LYS A 3 -13.10 12.82 -53.77
CA LYS A 3 -12.03 11.87 -53.41
C LYS A 3 -12.21 10.56 -54.24
N GLN A 4 -11.15 9.75 -54.30
CA GLN A 4 -11.12 8.27 -54.45
C GLN A 4 -11.38 7.67 -55.86
N MET A 5 -10.60 6.73 -56.41
CA MET A 5 -9.86 5.59 -55.82
C MET A 5 -8.70 5.14 -56.74
N ALA A 6 -7.54 4.89 -56.14
CA ALA A 6 -6.47 3.99 -56.59
C ALA A 6 -6.12 3.18 -55.31
N GLU A 7 -5.70 1.92 -55.30
CA GLU A 7 -5.14 1.00 -56.27
C GLU A 7 -5.25 -0.37 -55.56
N GLN A 8 -5.54 -1.44 -56.30
CA GLN A 8 -5.41 -2.82 -55.81
C GLN A 8 -4.10 -3.37 -56.34
N GLU A 9 -3.26 -3.92 -55.48
CA GLU A 9 -2.16 -4.88 -55.73
C GLU A 9 -1.43 -5.01 -54.36
N GLU A 10 -0.96 -6.14 -53.85
CA GLU A 10 -0.93 -7.53 -54.25
C GLU A 10 -0.49 -8.31 -53.00
N LEU A 11 -0.95 -9.55 -52.85
CA LEU A 11 -0.57 -10.44 -51.74
C LEU A 11 0.80 -11.10 -52.02
N THR A 12 1.72 -11.04 -51.05
CA THR A 12 2.80 -12.03 -50.89
C THR A 12 3.03 -12.39 -49.42
N ASN A 13 2.28 -13.40 -48.96
CA ASN A 13 2.75 -14.64 -48.32
C ASN A 13 4.23 -14.68 -47.81
N TYR A 14 4.48 -14.90 -46.51
CA TYR A 14 5.07 -16.14 -45.95
C TYR A 14 5.44 -16.00 -44.44
N GLU A 15 4.82 -16.88 -43.65
CA GLU A 15 5.36 -17.69 -42.55
C GLU A 15 6.02 -17.09 -41.28
N SER A 16 5.36 -17.42 -40.17
CA SER A 16 5.88 -17.94 -38.88
C SER A 16 6.88 -17.11 -38.06
N PHE A 17 6.47 -16.75 -36.83
CA PHE A 17 7.24 -17.13 -35.65
C PHE A 17 6.38 -17.09 -34.37
N ASP A 18 6.65 -18.08 -33.52
CA ASP A 18 5.94 -18.47 -32.31
C ASP A 18 6.00 -17.46 -31.14
N GLU A 19 5.10 -17.71 -30.18
CA GLU A 19 5.33 -17.62 -28.72
C GLU A 19 5.75 -16.26 -28.09
N GLU A 20 4.85 -15.66 -27.29
CA GLU A 20 4.95 -15.59 -25.82
C GLU A 20 4.13 -14.41 -25.22
N GLN A 21 3.54 -14.68 -24.06
CA GLN A 21 2.87 -13.72 -23.17
C GLN A 21 3.81 -12.60 -22.70
N SER A 22 3.28 -11.41 -22.41
CA SER A 22 3.54 -10.69 -21.14
C SER A 22 2.76 -9.37 -21.11
N GLU A 23 1.90 -9.24 -20.09
CA GLU A 23 2.04 -8.27 -18.98
C GLU A 23 1.47 -6.89 -19.34
N SER A 24 0.21 -6.70 -18.93
CA SER A 24 -0.43 -5.40 -18.89
C SER A 24 0.17 -4.61 -17.73
N ASP A 25 1.21 -3.84 -18.04
CA ASP A 25 1.81 -2.85 -17.16
C ASP A 25 0.77 -1.80 -16.75
N ILE A 26 0.31 -1.88 -15.50
CA ILE A 26 -0.30 -0.73 -14.82
C ILE A 26 0.84 0.24 -14.53
N GLN A 27 1.07 1.18 -15.45
CA GLN A 27 2.09 2.20 -15.31
C GLN A 27 1.68 3.18 -14.21
N SER A 28 2.34 3.10 -13.04
CA SER A 28 2.11 4.02 -11.93
C SER A 28 2.41 5.46 -12.37
N ASP A 29 1.49 6.40 -12.12
CA ASP A 29 1.57 7.83 -12.49
C ASP A 29 2.68 8.63 -11.76
N TYR A 30 3.61 7.97 -11.09
CA TYR A 30 4.74 8.65 -10.44
C TYR A 30 5.84 8.95 -11.45
N GLU A 31 5.99 10.23 -11.78
CA GLU A 31 7.10 10.73 -12.59
C GLU A 31 8.44 10.32 -11.98
N PHE A 32 9.33 9.74 -12.80
CA PHE A 32 10.64 9.29 -12.35
C PHE A 32 11.46 10.48 -11.83
N GLN A 33 11.83 10.44 -10.56
CA GLN A 33 12.57 11.52 -9.89
C GLN A 33 13.81 10.96 -9.18
N ILE A 34 14.88 11.75 -9.17
CA ILE A 34 16.09 11.49 -8.40
C ILE A 34 16.28 12.63 -7.41
N LYS A 35 16.47 12.31 -6.13
CA LYS A 35 16.67 13.30 -5.06
C LYS A 35 17.85 12.92 -4.19
N THR A 36 18.51 13.93 -3.62
CA THR A 36 19.56 13.74 -2.61
C THR A 36 18.94 13.30 -1.29
N ILE A 37 19.57 12.32 -0.64
CA ILE A 37 19.09 11.81 0.65
C ILE A 37 19.43 12.81 1.77
N ALA A 38 18.42 13.23 2.53
CA ALA A 38 18.59 14.14 3.67
C ALA A 38 19.57 13.57 4.71
N GLY A 39 20.54 14.39 5.15
CA GLY A 39 21.62 13.99 6.06
C GLY A 39 22.74 13.16 5.41
N PHE A 40 22.61 12.83 4.13
CA PHE A 40 23.54 11.99 3.37
C PHE A 40 23.81 12.59 1.98
N PRO A 41 24.42 13.80 1.90
CA PRO A 41 24.53 14.57 0.64
C PRO A 41 25.33 13.87 -0.48
N ARG A 42 26.14 12.86 -0.13
CA ARG A 42 26.88 12.01 -1.07
C ARG A 42 25.98 11.03 -1.84
N TYR A 43 24.74 10.83 -1.41
CA TYR A 43 23.90 9.77 -1.89
C TYR A 43 22.62 10.33 -2.49
N THR A 44 22.20 9.73 -3.59
CA THR A 44 20.94 10.03 -4.26
C THR A 44 20.07 8.79 -4.29
N ILE A 45 18.75 8.98 -4.27
CA ILE A 45 17.75 7.93 -4.36
C ILE A 45 16.77 8.27 -5.48
N ASN A 46 16.35 7.27 -6.25
CA ASN A 46 15.31 7.42 -7.26
C ASN A 46 13.96 6.86 -6.78
N THR A 47 12.87 7.14 -7.50
CA THR A 47 11.52 6.66 -7.16
C THR A 47 11.38 5.14 -7.21
N ALA A 48 12.27 4.44 -7.92
CA ALA A 48 12.34 2.97 -7.94
C ALA A 48 13.03 2.36 -6.70
N GLY A 49 13.60 3.19 -5.81
CA GLY A 49 14.28 2.73 -4.59
C GLY A 49 15.74 2.40 -4.77
N GLU A 50 16.33 2.74 -5.91
CA GLU A 50 17.76 2.56 -6.17
C GLU A 50 18.56 3.73 -5.59
N ILE A 51 19.72 3.41 -4.99
CA ILE A 51 20.54 4.40 -4.31
C ILE A 51 21.93 4.44 -4.94
N PHE A 52 22.39 5.63 -5.29
CA PHE A 52 23.66 5.87 -5.96
C PHE A 52 24.61 6.69 -5.10
N ASP A 53 25.88 6.28 -5.09
CA ASP A 53 26.99 7.01 -4.48
C ASP A 53 27.58 7.98 -5.50
N THR A 54 27.36 9.28 -5.32
CA THR A 54 27.80 10.30 -6.29
C THR A 54 29.32 10.42 -6.37
N LYS A 55 30.04 10.09 -5.28
CA LYS A 55 31.51 10.13 -5.24
C LYS A 55 32.15 8.96 -5.98
N LYS A 56 31.51 7.78 -5.95
CA LYS A 56 32.00 6.56 -6.60
C LYS A 56 31.33 6.28 -7.94
N ASN A 57 30.33 7.08 -8.30
CA ASN A 57 29.46 6.90 -9.45
C ASN A 57 28.95 5.45 -9.59
N LYS A 58 28.42 4.89 -8.50
CA LYS A 58 28.02 3.48 -8.43
C LYS A 58 26.76 3.29 -7.61
N GLN A 59 25.88 2.40 -8.08
CA GLN A 59 24.73 1.92 -7.32
C GLN A 59 25.19 1.12 -6.10
N ILE A 60 24.57 1.38 -4.96
CA ILE A 60 24.85 0.68 -3.71
C ILE A 60 23.98 -0.57 -3.64
N LYS A 61 24.63 -1.72 -3.45
CA LYS A 61 23.92 -2.98 -3.23
C LYS A 61 23.15 -2.92 -1.92
N GLN A 62 21.89 -3.29 -1.99
CA GLN A 62 20.99 -3.45 -0.86
C GLN A 62 21.10 -4.89 -0.35
N SER A 63 20.79 -5.09 0.93
CA SER A 63 20.69 -6.41 1.54
C SER A 63 19.42 -6.52 2.37
N ILE A 64 18.89 -7.74 2.49
CA ILE A 64 17.73 -8.01 3.33
C ILE A 64 18.21 -8.22 4.77
N ASN A 65 17.55 -7.58 5.73
CA ASN A 65 17.83 -7.77 7.14
C ASN A 65 17.09 -8.99 7.72
N ASN A 66 17.38 -9.36 8.97
CA ASN A 66 16.74 -10.51 9.63
C ASN A 66 15.22 -10.35 9.82
N LYS A 67 14.67 -9.16 9.58
CA LYS A 67 13.23 -8.86 9.64
C LYS A 67 12.59 -8.79 8.24
N GLY A 68 13.33 -9.06 7.16
CA GLY A 68 12.83 -9.05 5.79
C GLY A 68 12.86 -7.69 5.08
N TYR A 69 13.38 -6.63 5.71
CA TYR A 69 13.46 -5.30 5.07
C TYR A 69 14.76 -5.13 4.28
N MET A 70 14.65 -4.52 3.10
CA MET A 70 15.82 -4.06 2.35
C MET A 70 16.51 -2.90 3.10
N GLN A 71 17.82 -3.02 3.28
CA GLN A 71 18.66 -2.04 3.96
C GLN A 71 20.00 -1.87 3.24
N LEU A 72 20.69 -0.78 3.56
CA LEU A 72 22.04 -0.50 3.10
C LEU A 72 22.80 0.33 4.14
N ARG A 73 24.10 0.46 3.93
CA ARG A 73 24.97 1.27 4.77
C ARG A 73 25.34 2.57 4.06
N LEU A 74 25.02 3.69 4.69
CA LEU A 74 25.36 5.05 4.26
C LEU A 74 26.40 5.67 5.19
N VAL A 75 27.09 6.68 4.70
CA VAL A 75 28.10 7.44 5.46
C VAL A 75 27.69 8.91 5.51
N ASP A 76 27.57 9.48 6.71
CA ASP A 76 27.24 10.90 6.85
C ASP A 76 28.45 11.82 6.52
N GLN A 77 28.24 13.13 6.57
CA GLN A 77 29.31 14.11 6.37
C GLN A 77 30.45 14.04 7.42
N ASN A 78 30.20 13.40 8.57
CA ASN A 78 31.18 13.23 9.65
C ASN A 78 31.90 11.88 9.58
N ASN A 79 31.80 11.17 8.45
CA ASN A 79 32.34 9.82 8.25
C ASN A 79 31.77 8.73 9.19
N LYS A 80 30.62 8.96 9.82
CA LYS A 80 29.90 7.97 10.61
C LYS A 80 29.04 7.09 9.72
N ARG A 81 29.05 5.79 10.00
CA ARG A 81 28.32 4.76 9.23
C ARG A 81 26.95 4.52 9.84
N PHE A 82 25.91 4.57 9.01
CA PHE A 82 24.52 4.31 9.41
C PHE A 82 23.93 3.20 8.54
N THR A 83 23.22 2.28 9.17
CA THR A 83 22.37 1.32 8.45
C THR A 83 20.98 1.94 8.31
N LYS A 84 20.47 2.04 7.09
CA LYS A 84 19.17 2.65 6.77
C LYS A 84 18.34 1.66 5.95
N CYS A 85 17.04 1.63 6.23
CA CYS A 85 16.08 0.82 5.46
C CYS A 85 15.62 1.60 4.22
N VAL A 86 15.47 0.90 3.10
CA VAL A 86 15.18 1.51 1.80
C VAL A 86 13.78 2.13 1.76
N HIS A 87 12.76 1.41 2.21
CA HIS A 87 11.38 1.92 2.32
C HIS A 87 11.30 3.25 3.08
N ARG A 88 12.08 3.40 4.17
CA ARG A 88 12.12 4.64 4.94
C ARG A 88 12.75 5.78 4.16
N LEU A 89 13.88 5.53 3.51
CA LEU A 89 14.56 6.55 2.71
C LEU A 89 13.66 7.02 1.56
N LEU A 90 12.95 6.11 0.91
CA LEU A 90 11.97 6.45 -0.12
C LEU A 90 10.83 7.30 0.42
N ALA A 91 10.14 6.83 1.46
CA ALA A 91 9.02 7.54 2.05
C ALA A 91 9.43 8.93 2.57
N GLU A 92 10.55 9.02 3.30
CA GLU A 92 11.09 10.29 3.81
C GLU A 92 11.51 11.26 2.68
N THR A 93 11.79 10.77 1.47
CA THR A 93 12.25 11.59 0.33
C THR A 93 11.13 12.02 -0.63
N PHE A 94 10.15 11.16 -0.86
CA PHE A 94 9.14 11.35 -1.90
C PHE A 94 7.71 11.49 -1.37
N ILE A 95 7.41 10.99 -0.17
CA ILE A 95 6.06 11.04 0.39
C ILE A 95 5.99 12.21 1.38
N PRO A 96 5.12 13.20 1.17
CA PRO A 96 4.90 14.25 2.15
C PRO A 96 4.44 13.67 3.49
N ASN A 97 5.05 14.12 4.59
CA ASN A 97 4.68 13.72 5.94
C ASN A 97 4.15 14.91 6.75
N PRO A 98 2.95 15.44 6.42
CA PRO A 98 2.42 16.65 7.05
C PRO A 98 2.17 16.49 8.55
N PHE A 99 2.01 15.25 9.02
CA PHE A 99 1.72 14.91 10.43
C PHE A 99 2.96 14.49 11.22
N GLY A 100 4.16 14.49 10.61
CA GLY A 100 5.42 14.16 11.31
C GLY A 100 5.48 12.73 11.85
N LEU A 101 4.79 11.79 11.21
CA LEU A 101 4.72 10.39 11.65
C LEU A 101 6.05 9.68 11.46
N ALA A 102 6.48 8.91 12.47
CA ALA A 102 7.82 8.32 12.47
C ALA A 102 7.91 6.92 11.81
N VAL A 103 6.76 6.27 11.56
CA VAL A 103 6.71 4.88 11.08
C VAL A 103 6.25 4.86 9.63
N VAL A 104 6.91 4.03 8.82
CA VAL A 104 6.54 3.76 7.42
C VAL A 104 6.05 2.31 7.34
N ASN A 105 4.88 2.11 6.74
CA ASN A 105 4.23 0.81 6.58
C ASN A 105 4.20 0.40 5.10
N HIS A 106 4.27 -0.91 4.84
CA HIS A 106 4.03 -1.53 3.53
C HIS A 106 2.57 -1.98 3.47
N LYS A 107 1.75 -1.41 2.59
CA LYS A 107 0.31 -1.69 2.51
C LYS A 107 0.03 -3.17 2.23
N ASN A 108 0.76 -3.76 1.27
CA ASN A 108 0.67 -5.17 0.92
C ASN A 108 1.48 -6.11 1.83
N ARG A 109 2.16 -5.58 2.86
CA ARG A 109 3.00 -6.33 3.82
C ARG A 109 4.22 -7.05 3.23
N ILE A 110 4.46 -6.92 1.94
CA ILE A 110 5.66 -7.44 1.28
C ILE A 110 6.78 -6.43 1.53
N ARG A 111 7.63 -6.72 2.51
CA ARG A 111 8.73 -5.83 2.97
C ARG A 111 9.80 -5.54 1.92
N THR A 112 9.81 -6.31 0.83
CA THR A 112 10.69 -6.15 -0.33
C THR A 112 10.07 -5.28 -1.43
N ASP A 113 8.75 -5.07 -1.43
CA ASP A 113 8.05 -4.23 -2.40
C ASP A 113 8.10 -2.76 -1.96
N ASN A 114 9.13 -2.04 -2.41
CA ASN A 114 9.36 -0.67 -2.02
C ASN A 114 8.74 0.36 -2.98
N ARG A 115 7.77 -0.01 -3.82
CA ARG A 115 7.08 0.97 -4.67
C ARG A 115 6.42 2.07 -3.83
N LEU A 116 6.50 3.33 -4.27
CA LEU A 116 6.01 4.48 -3.50
C LEU A 116 4.52 4.36 -3.15
N GLU A 117 3.70 3.86 -4.08
CA GLU A 117 2.26 3.61 -3.87
C GLU A 117 1.96 2.60 -2.75
N ASN A 118 2.90 1.67 -2.50
CA ASN A 118 2.79 0.64 -1.47
C ASN A 118 3.28 1.12 -0.09
N LEU A 119 3.84 2.33 0.01
CA LEU A 119 4.35 2.89 1.25
C LEU A 119 3.42 3.96 1.82
N GLU A 120 3.26 3.97 3.13
CA GLU A 120 2.50 5.01 3.84
C GLU A 120 3.12 5.36 5.19
N PHE A 121 2.92 6.59 5.65
CA PHE A 121 3.27 6.97 7.01
C PHE A 121 2.16 6.58 7.99
N THR A 122 2.51 5.92 9.10
CA THR A 122 1.58 5.45 10.14
C THR A 122 2.05 5.84 11.54
N THR A 123 1.16 5.74 12.53
CA THR A 123 1.49 6.01 13.94
C THR A 123 2.16 4.78 14.58
N GLN A 124 3.00 4.98 15.60
CA GLN A 124 3.55 3.84 16.37
C GLN A 124 2.45 3.01 17.03
N SER A 125 1.37 3.64 17.49
CA SER A 125 0.20 2.96 18.06
C SER A 125 -0.53 2.08 17.05
N ASP A 126 -0.68 2.53 15.82
CA ASP A 126 -1.32 1.73 14.76
C ASP A 126 -0.39 0.64 14.24
N ASN A 127 0.92 0.91 14.18
CA ASN A 127 1.91 -0.11 13.87
C ASN A 127 1.95 -1.18 14.96
N CYS A 128 2.01 -0.84 16.25
CA CYS A 128 1.97 -1.82 17.35
C CYS A 128 0.68 -2.64 17.35
N ARG A 129 -0.49 -2.03 17.11
CA ARG A 129 -1.75 -2.76 16.89
C ARG A 129 -1.71 -3.68 15.67
N ASN A 130 -0.92 -3.35 14.64
CA ASN A 130 -0.69 -4.20 13.47
C ASN A 130 0.43 -5.24 13.68
N CYS A 131 1.34 -5.05 14.66
CA CYS A 131 2.52 -5.88 14.91
C CYS A 131 2.25 -7.08 15.83
N GLU A 132 1.31 -6.96 16.77
CA GLU A 132 1.08 -8.01 17.78
C GLU A 132 0.11 -9.11 17.32
N ASP A 133 -0.44 -8.96 16.13
CA ASP A 133 -1.76 -9.50 15.93
C ASP A 133 -1.94 -9.67 14.42
N ASP A 134 -1.44 -10.81 13.91
CA ASP A 134 -1.68 -11.36 12.58
C ASP A 134 -3.17 -11.19 12.27
N GLY A 135 -3.54 -10.09 11.61
CA GLY A 135 -4.91 -9.92 11.14
C GLY A 135 -5.19 -11.09 10.22
N ASP A 136 -6.42 -11.59 10.23
CA ASP A 136 -6.84 -12.52 9.20
C ASP A 136 -6.97 -11.70 7.91
N TYR A 137 -6.01 -11.87 6.99
CA TYR A 137 -6.03 -11.29 5.65
C TYR A 137 -6.47 -12.38 4.68
N PHE A 138 -7.30 -11.98 3.74
CA PHE A 138 -7.84 -12.86 2.72
C PHE A 138 -7.60 -12.21 1.36
N ASP A 139 -7.14 -12.99 0.39
CA ASP A 139 -6.95 -12.50 -0.99
C ASP A 139 -8.31 -12.12 -1.59
N ASP A 140 -9.35 -12.89 -1.28
CA ASP A 140 -10.75 -12.64 -1.66
C ASP A 140 -11.65 -12.40 -0.44
N LEU A 141 -12.81 -11.78 -0.66
CA LEU A 141 -13.77 -11.51 0.41
C LEU A 141 -14.38 -12.82 0.93
N PRO A 142 -14.22 -13.16 2.24
CA PRO A 142 -14.78 -14.40 2.78
C PRO A 142 -16.31 -14.38 2.77
N ASP A 143 -16.93 -15.52 2.47
CA ASP A 143 -18.39 -15.68 2.41
C ASP A 143 -19.06 -14.53 1.62
N GLU A 144 -18.56 -14.23 0.43
CA GLU A 144 -19.01 -13.11 -0.40
C GLU A 144 -20.54 -13.01 -0.52
N GLU A 145 -21.24 -14.15 -0.66
CA GLU A 145 -22.71 -14.23 -0.70
C GLU A 145 -23.42 -13.63 0.53
N ASN A 146 -22.75 -13.62 1.69
CA ASN A 146 -23.27 -13.12 2.95
C ASN A 146 -22.66 -11.77 3.36
N CYS A 147 -21.71 -11.27 2.58
CA CYS A 147 -21.06 -9.99 2.79
C CYS A 147 -21.73 -8.91 1.95
N CYS A 148 -21.91 -7.72 2.54
CA CYS A 148 -22.35 -6.53 1.82
C CYS A 148 -21.44 -5.35 2.18
N GLU A 149 -21.41 -4.33 1.33
CA GLU A 149 -20.74 -3.08 1.67
C GLU A 149 -21.34 -2.51 2.96
N PHE A 150 -20.48 -1.96 3.81
CA PHE A 150 -20.86 -1.25 5.02
C PHE A 150 -20.78 0.25 4.73
N GLN A 151 -21.88 0.84 4.30
CA GLN A 151 -21.88 2.20 3.76
C GLN A 151 -22.21 3.25 4.83
N PHE A 152 -23.13 2.95 5.76
CA PHE A 152 -23.63 3.94 6.71
C PHE A 152 -23.81 3.40 8.13
N TYR A 153 -23.45 4.25 9.10
CA TYR A 153 -23.74 4.03 10.52
C TYR A 153 -23.89 5.34 11.28
N ASN A 154 -25.04 5.52 11.96
CA ASN A 154 -25.36 6.72 12.77
C ASN A 154 -24.98 8.06 12.09
N LYS A 155 -25.40 8.24 10.83
CA LYS A 155 -25.14 9.42 9.97
C LYS A 155 -23.70 9.60 9.47
N SER A 156 -22.80 8.66 9.76
CA SER A 156 -21.46 8.62 9.18
C SER A 156 -21.47 7.72 7.95
N ALA A 157 -20.82 8.16 6.87
CA ALA A 157 -20.57 7.38 5.68
C ALA A 157 -19.20 6.69 5.75
N PHE A 158 -19.10 5.49 5.22
CA PHE A 158 -17.91 4.65 5.21
C PHE A 158 -17.64 4.18 3.77
N GLY A 159 -16.38 3.93 3.46
CA GLY A 159 -15.97 3.37 2.18
C GLY A 159 -14.98 2.23 2.40
N HIS A 160 -14.96 1.27 1.47
CA HIS A 160 -14.06 0.11 1.50
C HIS A 160 -14.22 -0.80 2.73
N TYR A 161 -15.40 -0.79 3.37
CA TYR A 161 -15.74 -1.72 4.43
C TYR A 161 -16.83 -2.66 3.96
N PHE A 162 -16.75 -3.92 4.38
CA PHE A 162 -17.73 -4.96 4.10
C PHE A 162 -18.12 -5.63 5.41
N ILE A 163 -19.38 -6.00 5.57
CA ILE A 163 -19.89 -6.68 6.76
C ILE A 163 -20.53 -8.01 6.36
N ASN A 164 -20.14 -9.08 7.04
CA ASN A 164 -20.83 -10.36 6.95
C ASN A 164 -22.12 -10.26 7.77
N THR A 165 -23.28 -10.39 7.11
CA THR A 165 -24.60 -10.25 7.71
C THR A 165 -24.95 -11.36 8.71
N LYS A 166 -24.29 -12.52 8.64
CA LYS A 166 -24.50 -13.65 9.57
C LYS A 166 -23.59 -13.57 10.78
N THR A 167 -22.29 -13.32 10.58
CA THR A 167 -21.29 -13.33 11.66
C THR A 167 -21.09 -11.95 12.30
N LEU A 168 -21.53 -10.87 11.63
CA LEU A 168 -21.28 -9.47 11.96
C LEU A 168 -19.79 -9.09 11.93
N GLU A 169 -18.97 -9.90 11.25
CA GLU A 169 -17.56 -9.61 11.02
C GLU A 169 -17.43 -8.51 9.98
N ILE A 170 -16.58 -7.52 10.24
CA ILE A 170 -16.30 -6.43 9.31
C ILE A 170 -14.93 -6.66 8.68
N PHE A 171 -14.87 -6.53 7.37
CA PHE A 171 -13.66 -6.57 6.55
C PHE A 171 -13.37 -5.18 5.97
N TYR A 172 -12.10 -4.86 5.82
CA TYR A 172 -11.63 -3.65 5.15
C TYR A 172 -10.88 -4.01 3.88
N ASP A 173 -11.29 -3.46 2.76
CA ASP A 173 -10.63 -3.61 1.47
C ASP A 173 -9.42 -2.66 1.39
N THR A 174 -8.24 -3.26 1.24
CA THR A 174 -6.97 -2.55 1.13
C THR A 174 -6.56 -2.27 -0.32
N ALA A 175 -7.45 -2.51 -1.28
CA ALA A 175 -7.23 -2.60 -2.73
C ALA A 175 -6.44 -3.84 -3.20
N PHE A 176 -5.82 -4.58 -2.28
CA PHE A 176 -5.07 -5.80 -2.61
C PHE A 176 -5.62 -7.05 -1.91
N GLN A 177 -6.14 -6.88 -0.70
CA GLN A 177 -6.61 -7.95 0.18
C GLN A 177 -7.70 -7.41 1.11
N PHE A 178 -8.53 -8.32 1.62
CA PHE A 178 -9.51 -8.04 2.66
C PHE A 178 -8.93 -8.31 4.03
N ARG A 179 -8.88 -7.27 4.87
CA ARG A 179 -8.46 -7.38 6.26
C ARG A 179 -9.68 -7.55 7.17
N LYS A 180 -9.76 -8.65 7.92
CA LYS A 180 -10.73 -8.78 9.01
C LYS A 180 -10.42 -7.81 10.15
N LEU A 181 -11.41 -7.01 10.55
CA LEU A 181 -11.29 -6.09 11.67
C LEU A 181 -11.52 -6.79 12.99
N ARG A 182 -10.83 -6.33 14.03
CA ARG A 182 -11.00 -6.84 15.39
C ARG A 182 -12.05 -6.06 16.16
N VAL A 183 -12.78 -6.81 16.98
CA VAL A 183 -13.71 -6.29 17.96
C VAL A 183 -12.93 -5.83 19.18
N THR A 184 -13.20 -4.61 19.64
CA THR A 184 -12.70 -4.12 20.92
C THR A 184 -13.74 -4.32 22.02
N ILE A 185 -13.29 -4.80 23.18
CA ILE A 185 -14.11 -5.02 24.38
C ILE A 185 -13.76 -3.94 25.43
N ILE A 186 -14.75 -3.23 25.98
CA ILE A 186 -14.57 -2.31 27.12
C ILE A 186 -15.18 -2.92 28.39
N GLN A 187 -14.80 -2.36 29.55
CA GLN A 187 -15.51 -2.52 30.83
C GLN A 187 -17.04 -2.49 30.62
N ASN A 188 -17.75 -3.45 31.24
CA ASN A 188 -19.17 -3.76 31.02
C ASN A 188 -19.50 -4.57 29.75
N ASN A 189 -18.52 -5.25 29.15
CA ASN A 189 -18.69 -6.19 28.04
C ASN A 189 -19.31 -5.58 26.77
N TYR A 190 -19.12 -4.27 26.57
CA TYR A 190 -19.59 -3.58 25.37
C TYR A 190 -18.62 -3.82 24.21
N LEU A 191 -19.13 -4.39 23.12
CA LEU A 191 -18.37 -4.78 21.94
C LEU A 191 -18.55 -3.77 20.80
N TYR A 192 -17.46 -3.32 20.20
CA TYR A 192 -17.50 -2.39 19.06
C TYR A 192 -16.29 -2.54 18.14
N TYR A 193 -16.48 -2.17 16.88
CA TYR A 193 -15.41 -1.95 15.91
C TYR A 193 -14.98 -0.48 15.91
N ASN A 194 -13.71 -0.24 15.62
CA ASN A 194 -13.19 1.10 15.33
C ASN A 194 -13.00 1.23 13.82
N LEU A 195 -13.83 2.04 13.18
CA LEU A 195 -13.77 2.30 11.73
C LEU A 195 -13.38 3.76 11.50
N ILE A 196 -12.87 4.05 10.31
CA ILE A 196 -12.60 5.41 9.85
C ILE A 196 -13.68 5.75 8.82
N ASN A 197 -14.40 6.84 9.03
CA ASN A 197 -15.42 7.30 8.09
C ASN A 197 -14.76 8.02 6.89
N THR A 198 -15.55 8.38 5.88
CA THR A 198 -15.08 9.14 4.71
C THR A 198 -14.48 10.52 5.04
N ASP A 199 -14.79 11.08 6.21
CA ASP A 199 -14.23 12.34 6.71
C ASP A 199 -12.95 12.15 7.53
N PHE A 200 -12.34 10.96 7.50
CA PHE A 200 -11.15 10.58 8.27
C PHE A 200 -11.34 10.65 9.79
N LYS A 201 -12.58 10.55 10.28
CA LYS A 201 -12.92 10.50 11.71
C LYS A 201 -13.09 9.06 12.17
N GLN A 202 -12.52 8.77 13.34
CA GLN A 202 -12.71 7.47 13.99
C GLN A 202 -14.12 7.37 14.57
N ILE A 203 -14.86 6.34 14.16
CA ILE A 203 -16.21 6.04 14.62
C ILE A 203 -16.24 4.68 15.30
N LYS A 204 -16.88 4.64 16.47
CA LYS A 204 -17.12 3.39 17.21
C LYS A 204 -18.43 2.77 16.75
N VAL A 205 -18.35 1.63 16.07
CA VAL A 205 -19.50 0.88 15.57
C VAL A 205 -19.83 -0.24 16.55
N SER A 206 -20.91 -0.07 17.33
CA SER A 206 -21.34 -1.06 18.31
C SER A 206 -21.92 -2.32 17.66
N ILE A 207 -21.44 -3.50 18.06
CA ILE A 207 -21.97 -4.79 17.60
C ILE A 207 -23.43 -4.98 18.00
N ASN A 208 -23.84 -4.52 19.19
CA ASN A 208 -25.23 -4.61 19.60
C ASN A 208 -26.17 -3.80 18.71
N LYS A 209 -25.67 -2.68 18.15
CA LYS A 209 -26.43 -1.90 17.16
C LYS A 209 -26.44 -2.58 15.79
N LEU A 210 -25.35 -3.26 15.41
CA LEU A 210 -25.32 -4.08 14.21
C LEU A 210 -26.36 -5.21 14.30
N LYS A 211 -26.43 -5.94 15.41
CA LYS A 211 -27.46 -6.99 15.63
C LYS A 211 -28.90 -6.51 15.44
N ASN A 212 -29.16 -5.22 15.64
CA ASN A 212 -30.48 -4.62 15.49
C ASN A 212 -30.73 -4.05 14.07
N GLY A 213 -29.85 -4.32 13.10
CA GLY A 213 -29.98 -3.81 11.73
C GLY A 213 -29.78 -2.30 11.60
N LEU A 214 -29.07 -1.66 12.54
CA LEU A 214 -28.82 -0.21 12.51
C LEU A 214 -27.60 0.17 11.65
N TYR A 215 -27.46 -0.48 10.49
CA TYR A 215 -26.43 -0.28 9.49
C TYR A 215 -26.99 -0.65 8.11
N ASN A 216 -26.47 -0.01 7.05
CA ASN A 216 -26.79 -0.31 5.66
C ASN A 216 -25.55 -0.06 4.82
#